data_AF-A0A9E2QEM2-F1
#
_entry.id   AF-A0A9E2QEM2-F1
#
_cell.length_a   1.000
_cell.length_b   1.000
_cell.length_c   1.000
_cell.angle_alpha   90.00
_cell.angle_beta   90.00
_cell.angle_gamma   90.00
#
_symmetry.space_group_name_H-M   'P 1'
#
loop_
_entity.id
_entity.type
_entity.pdbx_description
1 polymer ?
#
loop_
_entity_poly.entity_id
_entity_poly.type
_entity_poly.pdbx_seq_one_letter_code
_entity_poly.pdbx_strand_id
1 'polypeptide(L)'
;MRHVHQRLDEEIRSIGGYYKVLEEELLDFNGRKVLYVLKGAHVETSCCGEGGVGYISVPGYVSSWKSSTNEDGLAVSEVERVRGKEVQRQLRGILKKKYPYIDVIDFE
;
A
#
# COMPACT_ATOMS: atom_id res chain seq x y z
N MET A 1 -5.60 -4.49 -13.02
CA MET A 1 -6.36 -4.19 -11.77
C MET A 1 -6.43 -2.68 -11.61
N ARG A 2 -7.36 -2.17 -10.81
CA ARG A 2 -7.47 -0.73 -10.52
C ARG A 2 -7.10 -0.50 -9.06
N HIS A 3 -6.19 0.45 -8.83
CA HIS A 3 -5.82 0.92 -7.49
C HIS A 3 -6.39 2.31 -7.27
N VAL A 4 -7.15 2.49 -6.18
CA VAL A 4 -7.73 3.78 -5.81
C VAL A 4 -6.79 4.49 -4.82
N HIS A 5 -6.39 5.71 -5.18
CA HIS A 5 -5.51 6.55 -4.38
C HIS A 5 -6.30 7.21 -3.25
N GLN A 6 -6.17 6.66 -2.05
CA GLN A 6 -6.74 7.26 -0.85
C GLN A 6 -5.97 8.53 -0.48
N ARG A 7 -6.65 9.44 0.20
CA ARG A 7 -5.99 10.64 0.74
C ARG A 7 -5.02 10.25 1.86
N LEU A 8 -3.88 10.90 1.89
CA LEU A 8 -2.87 10.68 2.93
C LEU A 8 -3.40 11.15 4.28
N ASP A 9 -3.02 10.43 5.34
CA ASP A 9 -3.34 10.71 6.75
C ASP A 9 -4.84 10.73 7.12
N GLU A 10 -5.74 10.44 6.17
CA GLU A 10 -7.17 10.34 6.42
C GLU A 10 -7.57 8.99 7.01
N GLU A 11 -8.47 9.03 8.00
CA GLU A 11 -9.02 7.83 8.65
C GLU A 11 -10.03 7.12 7.76
N ILE A 12 -9.63 5.95 7.28
CA ILE A 12 -10.54 5.07 6.55
C ILE A 12 -11.10 4.07 7.56
N ARG A 13 -12.32 4.37 8.03
CA ARG A 13 -13.00 3.62 9.06
C ARG A 13 -13.63 2.34 8.52
N SER A 14 -13.56 1.30 9.33
CA SER A 14 -14.19 0.00 9.14
C SER A 14 -14.78 -0.46 10.48
N ILE A 15 -15.59 -1.52 10.48
CA ILE A 15 -16.34 -1.94 11.68
C ILE A 15 -15.42 -2.30 12.87
N GLY A 16 -14.18 -2.73 12.60
CA GLY A 16 -13.19 -3.12 13.63
C GLY A 16 -12.10 -2.09 13.95
N GLY A 17 -12.16 -0.88 13.40
CA GLY A 17 -11.14 0.16 13.58
C GLY A 17 -10.94 0.98 12.32
N TYR A 18 -9.77 1.59 12.16
CA TYR A 18 -9.45 2.39 10.97
C TYR A 18 -8.05 2.11 10.45
N TYR A 19 -7.79 2.49 9.21
CA TYR A 19 -6.43 2.60 8.72
C TYR A 19 -6.20 3.96 8.06
N LYS A 20 -4.93 4.36 8.01
CA LYS A 20 -4.46 5.56 7.30
C LYS A 20 -3.48 5.14 6.22
N VAL A 21 -3.52 5.80 5.07
CA VAL A 21 -2.40 5.77 4.13
C VAL A 21 -1.39 6.81 4.60
N LEU A 22 -0.20 6.36 4.97
CA LEU A 22 0.87 7.23 5.46
C LEU A 22 1.74 7.71 4.31
N GLU A 23 2.06 6.81 3.38
CA GLU A 23 2.87 7.12 2.20
C GLU A 23 2.39 6.31 1.00
N GLU A 24 2.51 6.89 -0.19
CA GLU A 24 2.27 6.22 -1.46
C GLU A 24 3.29 6.71 -2.48
N GLU A 25 4.10 5.79 -3.02
CA GLU A 25 5.18 6.13 -3.92
C GLU A 25 5.36 5.10 -5.06
N LEU A 26 6.08 5.55 -6.09
CA LEU A 26 6.52 4.72 -7.21
C LEU A 26 7.99 4.36 -7.05
N LEU A 27 8.27 3.07 -6.96
CA LEU A 27 9.61 2.51 -6.94
C LEU A 27 10.03 2.09 -8.36
N ASP A 28 11.13 2.63 -8.86
CA ASP A 28 11.73 2.17 -10.12
C ASP A 28 12.40 0.80 -9.91
N PHE A 29 11.94 -0.22 -10.66
CA PHE A 29 12.42 -1.59 -10.57
C PHE A 29 12.40 -2.24 -11.96
N ASN A 30 13.56 -2.69 -12.44
CA ASN A 30 13.74 -3.34 -13.74
C ASN A 30 13.11 -2.57 -14.92
N GLY A 31 13.26 -1.24 -14.93
CA GLY A 31 12.73 -0.37 -15.99
C GLY A 31 11.21 -0.15 -15.94
N ARG A 32 10.54 -0.61 -14.88
CA ARG A 32 9.11 -0.39 -14.63
C ARG A 32 8.92 0.33 -13.30
N LYS A 33 7.77 0.98 -13.12
CA LYS A 33 7.39 1.61 -11.85
C LYS A 33 6.49 0.66 -11.06
N VAL A 34 6.88 0.34 -9.83
CA VAL A 34 6.10 -0.44 -8.87
C VAL A 34 5.46 0.51 -7.88
N LEU A 35 4.14 0.45 -7.75
CA LEU A 35 3.42 1.16 -6.71
C LEU A 35 3.53 0.40 -5.40
N TYR A 36 3.85 1.11 -4.32
CA TYR A 36 3.69 0.61 -2.96
C TYR A 36 3.03 1.68 -2.08
N VAL A 37 2.35 1.21 -1.05
CA VAL A 37 1.57 2.04 -0.13
C VAL A 37 1.90 1.63 1.29
N LEU A 38 2.44 2.55 2.08
CA LEU A 38 2.62 2.38 3.52
C LEU A 38 1.32 2.76 4.23
N LYS A 39 0.80 1.83 5.03
CA LYS A 39 -0.46 1.98 5.75
C LYS A 39 -0.23 1.77 7.24
N GLY A 40 -0.92 2.54 8.06
CA GLY A 40 -1.02 2.33 9.50
C GLY A 40 -2.45 1.91 9.84
N ALA A 41 -2.65 0.69 10.33
CA ALA A 41 -3.93 0.25 10.86
C ALA A 41 -3.96 0.46 12.38
N HIS A 42 -5.09 0.90 12.91
CA HIS A 42 -5.35 1.05 14.32
C HIS A 42 -6.60 0.26 14.71
N VAL A 43 -6.45 -0.62 15.70
CA VAL A 43 -7.55 -1.45 16.21
C VAL A 43 -8.06 -0.81 17.50
N GLU A 44 -9.30 -0.32 17.45
CA GLU A 44 -9.94 0.39 18.58
C GLU A 44 -10.69 -0.58 19.51
N THR A 45 -11.01 -1.81 19.08
CA THR A 45 -11.92 -2.71 19.83
C THR A 45 -11.23 -3.68 20.79
N SER A 46 -10.01 -3.40 21.26
CA SER A 46 -9.29 -4.31 22.18
C SER A 46 -9.55 -3.96 23.65
N CYS A 47 -10.18 -4.88 24.38
CA CYS A 47 -10.44 -4.85 25.83
C CYS A 47 -9.17 -4.64 26.70
N CYS A 48 -7.97 -4.78 26.13
CA CYS A 48 -6.69 -4.77 26.83
C CYS A 48 -5.64 -3.78 26.27
N GLY A 49 -6.04 -2.79 25.45
CA GLY A 49 -5.15 -1.72 24.97
C GLY A 49 -5.25 -1.41 23.48
N GLU A 50 -4.84 -0.20 23.11
CA GLU A 50 -4.75 0.27 21.72
C GLU A 50 -3.48 -0.28 21.05
N GLY A 51 -3.60 -0.80 19.83
CA GLY A 51 -2.49 -1.35 19.06
C GLY A 51 -2.52 -0.86 17.62
N GLY A 52 -1.41 -0.33 17.13
CA GLY A 52 -1.22 0.05 15.74
C GLY A 52 -0.26 -0.91 15.02
N VAL A 53 -0.59 -1.31 13.79
CA VAL A 53 0.32 -2.07 12.92
C VAL A 53 0.58 -1.32 11.62
N GLY A 54 1.86 -1.11 11.33
CA GLY A 54 2.30 -0.63 10.03
C GLY A 54 2.47 -1.79 9.05
N TYR A 55 1.99 -1.62 7.83
CA TYR A 55 2.20 -2.58 6.75
C TYR A 55 2.33 -1.89 5.40
N ILE A 56 3.05 -2.53 4.47
CA ILE A 56 3.17 -2.06 3.09
C ILE A 56 2.36 -2.98 2.20
N SER A 57 1.45 -2.41 1.42
CA SER A 57 0.82 -3.12 0.30
C SER A 57 1.53 -2.75 -1.01
N VAL A 58 1.75 -3.72 -1.88
CA VAL A 58 2.33 -3.56 -3.21
C VAL A 58 1.26 -3.92 -4.25
N PRO A 59 0.43 -2.96 -4.70
CA PRO A 59 -0.62 -3.22 -5.69
C PRO A 59 -0.09 -3.77 -7.02
N GLY A 60 1.10 -3.34 -7.45
CA GLY A 60 1.69 -3.83 -8.68
C GLY A 60 2.56 -2.86 -9.45
N TYR A 61 2.95 -3.27 -10.64
CA TYR A 61 3.53 -2.39 -11.65
C TYR A 61 2.46 -1.45 -12.19
N VAL A 62 2.75 -0.16 -12.26
CA VAL A 62 1.82 0.82 -12.83
C VAL A 62 1.86 0.76 -14.35
N SER A 63 0.71 0.48 -14.96
CA SER A 63 0.51 0.59 -16.42
C SER A 63 0.01 1.98 -16.80
N SER A 64 -0.87 2.56 -15.97
CA SER A 64 -1.44 3.92 -16.17
C SER A 64 -1.51 4.65 -14.83
N TRP A 65 -0.76 5.74 -14.67
CA TRP A 65 -0.68 6.49 -13.40
C TRP A 65 -1.76 7.57 -13.30
N LYS A 66 -2.62 7.48 -12.27
CA LYS A 66 -3.68 8.46 -11.94
C LYS A 66 -4.47 8.91 -13.18
N SER A 67 -4.79 7.96 -14.06
CA SER A 67 -5.37 8.20 -15.38
C SER A 67 -6.88 8.38 -15.36
N SER A 68 -7.54 8.05 -14.25
CA SER A 68 -8.99 8.19 -14.08
C SER A 68 -9.35 8.59 -12.65
N THR A 69 -10.63 8.86 -12.43
CA THR A 69 -11.19 9.22 -11.12
C THR A 69 -12.40 8.32 -10.84
N ASN A 70 -12.61 7.92 -9.59
CA ASN A 70 -13.81 7.18 -9.18
C ASN A 70 -14.98 8.13 -8.85
N GLU A 71 -16.11 7.56 -8.42
CA GLU A 71 -17.32 8.33 -8.06
C GLU A 71 -17.12 9.26 -6.85
N ASP A 72 -16.16 8.94 -5.96
CA ASP A 72 -15.79 9.74 -4.80
C ASP A 72 -14.78 10.87 -5.12
N GLY A 73 -14.43 11.05 -6.40
CA GLY A 73 -13.43 12.04 -6.82
C GLY A 73 -11.98 11.63 -6.53
N LEU A 74 -11.72 10.37 -6.17
CA LEU A 74 -10.38 9.85 -5.89
C LEU A 74 -9.70 9.38 -7.18
N ALA A 75 -8.41 9.67 -7.31
CA ALA A 75 -7.63 9.23 -8.47
C ALA A 75 -7.52 7.70 -8.50
N VAL A 76 -7.42 7.14 -9.71
CA VAL A 76 -7.30 5.70 -9.94
C VAL A 76 -6.18 5.41 -10.93
N SER A 77 -5.31 4.48 -10.56
CA SER A 77 -4.27 3.92 -11.43
C SER A 77 -4.62 2.52 -11.89
N GLU A 78 -4.10 2.14 -13.05
CA GLU A 78 -4.09 0.76 -13.50
C GLU A 78 -2.77 0.10 -13.11
N VAL A 79 -2.88 -1.09 -12.52
CA VAL A 79 -1.74 -1.86 -12.03
C VAL A 79 -1.78 -3.32 -12.50
N GLU A 80 -0.60 -3.86 -12.73
CA GLU A 80 -0.33 -5.26 -13.02
C GLU A 80 0.34 -5.93 -11.81
N ARG A 81 -0.22 -7.04 -11.34
CA ARG A 81 0.31 -7.79 -10.20
C ARG A 81 1.78 -8.15 -10.37
N VAL A 82 2.56 -8.01 -9.30
CA VAL A 82 3.92 -8.53 -9.26
C VAL A 82 3.89 -10.04 -9.10
N ARG A 83 4.19 -10.77 -10.18
CA ARG A 83 4.30 -12.23 -10.18
C ARG A 83 5.75 -12.68 -10.02
N GLY A 84 5.92 -13.85 -9.40
CA GLY A 84 7.22 -14.51 -9.24
C GLY A 84 7.85 -14.26 -7.86
N LYS A 85 8.19 -15.35 -7.18
CA LYS A 85 8.75 -15.32 -5.82
C LYS A 85 10.08 -14.57 -5.75
N GLU A 86 10.91 -14.71 -6.79
CA GLU A 86 12.21 -14.03 -6.92
C GLU A 86 12.03 -12.49 -6.91
N VAL A 87 11.11 -12.00 -7.74
CA VAL A 87 10.82 -10.57 -7.89
C VAL A 87 10.24 -10.00 -6.59
N GLN A 88 9.25 -10.68 -6.01
CA GLN A 88 8.66 -10.27 -4.73
C GLN A 88 9.71 -10.25 -3.61
N ARG A 89 10.63 -11.23 -3.56
CA ARG A 89 11.73 -11.26 -2.60
C ARG A 89 12.68 -10.06 -2.76
N GLN A 90 13.03 -9.70 -4.00
CA GLN A 90 13.88 -8.53 -4.27
C GLN A 90 13.20 -7.23 -3.83
N LEU A 91 11.93 -7.04 -4.20
CA LEU A 91 11.14 -5.88 -3.79
C LEU A 91 10.98 -5.80 -2.27
N ARG A 92 10.72 -6.93 -1.58
CA ARG A 92 10.73 -7.00 -0.11
C ARG A 92 12.06 -6.53 0.46
N GLY A 93 13.18 -6.95 -0.13
CA GLY A 93 14.51 -6.52 0.31
C GLY A 93 14.73 -5.01 0.18
N ILE A 94 14.26 -4.40 -0.90
CA ILE A 94 14.35 -2.94 -1.11
C ILE A 94 13.45 -2.21 -0.10
N LEU A 95 12.20 -2.63 0.01
CA LEU A 95 11.23 -2.01 0.91
C LEU A 95 11.61 -2.16 2.38
N LYS A 96 12.14 -3.31 2.80
CA LYS A 96 12.68 -3.49 4.17
C LYS A 96 13.89 -2.61 4.46
N LYS A 97 14.72 -2.31 3.46
CA LYS A 97 15.82 -1.35 3.64
C LYS A 97 15.31 0.08 3.83
N LYS A 98 14.25 0.47 3.10
CA LYS A 98 13.63 1.79 3.24
C LYS A 98 12.82 1.91 4.54
N TYR A 99 12.11 0.84 4.94
CA TYR A 99 11.23 0.78 6.10
C TYR A 99 11.60 -0.40 7.02
N PRO A 100 12.71 -0.29 7.78
CA PRO A 100 13.23 -1.41 8.58
C PRO A 100 12.33 -1.83 9.74
N TYR A 101 11.40 -0.96 10.15
CA TYR A 101 10.42 -1.20 11.21
C TYR A 101 9.11 -1.85 10.70
N ILE A 102 8.99 -2.08 9.40
CA ILE A 102 7.80 -2.72 8.80
C ILE A 102 8.14 -4.15 8.41
N ASP A 103 7.50 -5.11 9.08
CA ASP A 103 7.67 -6.52 8.77
C ASP A 103 6.66 -7.06 7.76
N VAL A 104 5.48 -6.45 7.70
CA VAL A 104 4.37 -6.90 6.86
C VAL A 104 4.45 -6.20 5.51
N ILE A 105 4.82 -6.96 4.47
CA ILE A 105 4.82 -6.51 3.08
C ILE A 105 3.98 -7.49 2.26
N ASP A 106 2.82 -7.01 1.82
CA ASP A 106 1.85 -7.78 1.06
C ASP A 106 1.86 -7.42 -0.42
N PHE A 107 1.62 -8.42 -1.27
CA PHE A 107 1.58 -8.27 -2.72
C PHE A 107 0.19 -8.70 -3.20
N GLU A 108 -0.55 -7.79 -3.83
CA GLU A 108 -1.97 -7.97 -4.19
C GLU A 108 -2.23 -8.83 -5.45
#